data_AF-A0A7K1Y018-F1
#
_entry.id   AF-A0A7K1Y018-F1
#
_cell.length_a   1.000
_cell.length_b   1.000
_cell.length_c   1.000
_cell.angle_alpha   90.00
_cell.angle_beta   90.00
_cell.angle_gamma   90.00
#
_symmetry.space_group_name_H-M   'P 1'
#
loop_
_entity.id
_entity.type
_entity.pdbx_description
1 polymer ?
#
loop_
_entity_poly.entity_id
_entity_poly.type
_entity_poly.pdbx_seq_one_letter_code
_entity_poly.pdbx_strand_id
1 'polypeptide(L)' 'MISYQIDILNPKATKLLQDLADLQLIAIKKPSDDGFLNVVKRLRTKAAANPPSLEDITAEVELVRARRYAGK' A
#
# COMPACT_ATOMS: atom_id res chain seq x y z
N MET A 1 8.85 15.57 -17.91
CA MET A 1 7.69 14.72 -18.26
C MET A 1 6.58 15.06 -17.28
N ILE A 2 5.42 15.51 -17.76
CA ILE A 2 4.29 15.90 -16.90
C ILE A 2 3.32 14.72 -16.89
N SER A 3 2.92 14.27 -15.71
CA SER A 3 1.96 13.18 -15.52
C SER A 3 0.72 13.72 -14.81
N TYR A 4 -0.45 13.48 -15.39
CA TYR A 4 -1.72 13.85 -14.78
C TYR A 4 -2.39 12.59 -14.22
N GLN A 5 -2.85 12.67 -12.97
CA GLN A 5 -3.74 11.66 -12.41
C GLN A 5 -5.16 12.01 -12.82
N ILE A 6 -5.88 11.05 -13.39
CA ILE A 6 -7.22 11.25 -13.94
C ILE A 6 -8.15 10.25 -13.28
N ASP A 7 -9.22 10.75 -12.65
CA ASP A 7 -10.29 9.92 -12.10
C ASP A 7 -11.41 9.74 -13.12
N ILE A 8 -11.76 8.48 -13.41
CA ILE A 8 -12.82 8.15 -14.36
C ILE A 8 -14.17 8.25 -13.65
N LEU A 9 -14.89 9.34 -13.86
CA LEU A 9 -16.23 9.56 -13.29
C LEU A 9 -17.34 8.84 -14.07
N ASN A 10 -17.14 8.61 -15.37
CA ASN A 10 -18.13 7.96 -16.24
C ASN A 10 -17.46 6.89 -17.10
N PRO A 11 -17.99 5.66 -17.18
CA PRO A 11 -17.41 4.58 -17.98
C PRO A 11 -17.31 4.89 -19.48
N LYS A 12 -18.08 5.85 -20.00
CA LYS A 12 -17.93 6.32 -21.39
C LYS A 12 -16.59 7.00 -21.64
N ALA A 13 -15.98 7.60 -20.63
CA ALA A 13 -14.67 8.25 -20.75
C ALA A 13 -13.55 7.22 -21.02
N THR A 14 -13.73 5.97 -20.64
CA THR A 14 -12.75 4.90 -20.91
C THR A 14 -12.54 4.68 -22.40
N LYS A 15 -13.62 4.73 -23.21
CA LYS A 15 -13.50 4.63 -24.68
C LYS A 15 -12.70 5.79 -25.25
N LEU A 16 -13.00 7.02 -24.83
CA LEU A 16 -12.28 8.21 -25.28
C LEU A 16 -10.79 8.16 -24.90
N LEU A 17 -10.46 7.68 -23.69
CA LEU A 17 -9.08 7.49 -23.27
C LEU A 17 -8.38 6.40 -24.08
N GLN A 18 -9.08 5.33 -24.43
CA GLN A 18 -8.54 4.28 -25.31
C GLN A 18 -8.28 4.82 -26.73
N ASP A 19 -9.23 5.56 -27.29
CA ASP A 19 -9.09 6.16 -28.63
C ASP A 19 -7.88 7.12 -28.69
N LEU A 20 -7.65 7.89 -27.62
CA LEU A 20 -6.47 8.77 -27.49
C LEU A 20 -5.16 7.97 -27.35
N ALA A 21 -5.20 6.83 -26.66
CA ALA A 21 -4.05 5.94 -26.52
C ALA A 21 -3.71 5.23 -27.84
N ASP A 22 -4.73 4.86 -28.62
CA ASP A 22 -4.59 4.24 -29.93
C ASP A 22 -3.94 5.20 -30.94
N LEU A 23 -4.23 6.49 -30.83
CA LEU A 23 -3.55 7.57 -31.56
C LEU A 23 -2.17 7.93 -30.99
N GLN A 24 -1.68 7.20 -29.98
CA GLN A 24 -0.40 7.41 -29.29
C GLN A 24 -0.22 8.80 -28.65
N LEU A 25 -1.32 9.50 -28.34
CA LEU A 25 -1.29 10.82 -27.72
C LEU A 25 -1.09 10.75 -26.21
N ILE A 26 -1.55 9.66 -25.58
CA ILE A 26 -1.43 9.40 -24.15
C ILE A 26 -0.96 7.96 -23.90
N ALA A 27 -0.30 7.74 -22.76
CA ALA A 27 0.04 6.40 -22.29
C ALA A 27 -0.77 6.07 -21.04
N ILE A 28 -1.65 5.07 -21.13
CA ILE A 28 -2.41 4.58 -19.99
C ILE A 28 -1.49 3.65 -19.18
N LYS A 29 -0.95 4.17 -18.09
CA LYS A 29 -0.18 3.39 -17.12
C LYS A 29 -1.11 3.01 -15.98
N LYS A 30 -1.40 1.72 -15.84
CA LYS A 30 -2.00 1.23 -14.60
C LYS A 30 -0.96 1.42 -13.49
N PRO A 31 -1.30 1.98 -12.33
CA PRO A 31 -0.38 1.95 -11.20
C PRO A 31 0.01 0.48 -11.01
N SER A 32 1.30 0.20 -11.10
CA SER A 32 1.83 -1.14 -10.87
C SER A 32 1.32 -1.61 -9.53
N ASP A 33 0.78 -2.83 -9.46
CA ASP A 33 0.44 -3.48 -8.19
C ASP A 33 1.61 -3.24 -7.24
N ASP A 34 1.35 -2.56 -6.12
CA ASP A 34 2.37 -2.18 -5.17
C ASP A 34 3.07 -3.46 -4.69
N GLY A 35 4.23 -3.77 -5.25
CA GLY A 35 5.04 -4.93 -4.86
C GLY A 35 5.30 -4.92 -3.36
N PHE A 36 5.38 -3.72 -2.78
CA PHE A 36 5.40 -3.47 -1.36
C PHE A 36 4.15 -3.98 -0.63
N LEU A 37 2.94 -3.64 -1.08
CA LEU A 37 1.70 -4.14 -0.48
C LEU A 37 1.58 -5.66 -0.59
N ASN A 38 2.09 -6.26 -1.66
CA ASN A 38 2.15 -7.71 -1.80
C ASN A 38 3.07 -8.36 -0.75
N VAL A 39 4.23 -7.76 -0.47
CA VAL A 39 5.13 -8.22 0.59
C VAL A 39 4.48 -8.05 1.97
N VAL A 40 3.87 -6.89 2.24
CA VAL A 40 3.14 -6.63 3.50
C VAL A 40 2.00 -7.63 3.70
N LYS A 41 1.25 -7.94 2.63
CA LYS A 41 0.17 -8.92 2.69
C LYS A 41 0.70 -10.31 3.07
N ARG A 42 1.82 -10.75 2.47
CA ARG A 42 2.48 -12.03 2.81
C ARG A 42 2.98 -12.07 4.26
N LEU A 43 3.49 -10.97 4.77
CA LEU A 43 3.94 -10.89 6.17
C LEU A 43 2.75 -10.98 7.13
N ARG A 44 1.67 -10.24 6.82
CA ARG A 44 0.42 -10.27 7.60
C ARG A 44 -0.24 -11.65 7.60
N THR A 45 -0.27 -12.36 6.47
CA THR A 45 -0.85 -13.72 6.43
C THR A 45 -0.05 -14.72 7.27
N LYS A 46 1.27 -14.56 7.39
CA LYS A 46 2.10 -15.38 8.29
C LYS A 46 1.83 -15.05 9.76
N ALA A 47 1.72 -13.75 10.09
CA ALA A 47 1.43 -13.30 11.46
C ALA A 47 0.02 -13.66 11.93
N ALA A 48 -0.95 -13.81 11.00
CA ALA A 48 -2.31 -14.22 11.33
C ALA A 48 -2.42 -15.64 11.93
N ALA A 49 -1.42 -16.51 11.68
CA ALA A 49 -1.40 -17.86 12.23
C ALA A 49 -1.06 -17.88 13.73
N ASN A 50 -0.33 -16.88 14.22
CA ASN A 50 0.01 -16.75 15.63
C ASN A 50 0.02 -15.27 16.03
N PRO A 51 -1.17 -14.65 16.20
CA PRO A 51 -1.26 -13.27 16.61
C PRO A 51 -0.78 -13.14 18.07
N PRO A 52 0.00 -12.11 18.41
CA PRO A 52 0.41 -11.89 19.79
C PRO A 52 -0.82 -11.58 20.66
N SER A 53 -0.82 -12.09 21.88
CA SER A 53 -1.85 -11.76 22.86
C SER A 53 -1.68 -10.33 23.40
N LEU A 54 -2.70 -9.80 24.08
CA LEU A 54 -2.59 -8.49 24.73
C LEU A 54 -1.48 -8.46 25.80
N GLU A 55 -1.26 -9.60 26.46
CA GLU A 55 -0.24 -9.76 27.49
C GLU A 55 1.16 -9.72 26.86
N ASP A 56 1.37 -10.43 25.74
CA ASP A 56 2.64 -10.39 24.99
C ASP A 56 2.96 -8.98 24.48
N ILE A 57 1.96 -8.28 23.95
CA ILE A 57 2.10 -6.90 23.49
C ILE A 57 2.49 -5.99 24.65
N THR A 58 1.84 -6.14 25.79
CA THR A 58 2.09 -5.31 26.98
C THR A 58 3.50 -5.54 27.51
N ALA A 59 3.95 -6.79 27.61
CA ALA A 59 5.29 -7.14 28.05
C ALA A 59 6.39 -6.54 27.16
N GLU A 60 6.23 -6.63 25.84
CA GLU A 60 7.19 -6.07 24.88
C GLU A 60 7.22 -4.53 24.96
N VAL A 61 6.06 -3.87 25.04
CA VAL A 61 5.98 -2.41 25.13
C VAL A 61 6.62 -1.89 26.41
N GLU A 62 6.36 -2.53 27.56
CA GLU A 62 6.97 -2.13 28.84
C GLU A 62 8.49 -2.34 28.84
N LEU A 63 8.99 -3.40 28.20
CA LEU A 63 10.42 -3.64 28.00
C LEU A 63 11.07 -2.54 27.15
N VAL A 64 10.44 -2.13 26.04
CA VAL A 64 10.94 -1.04 25.18
C VAL A 64 10.90 0.30 25.93
N ARG A 65 9.84 0.56 26.70
CA ARG A 65 9.73 1.77 27.54
C ARG A 65 10.82 1.80 28.59
N ALA A 66 11.03 0.71 29.33
CA ALA A 66 12.09 0.60 30.32
C ALA A 66 13.46 0.93 29.70
N ARG A 67 13.79 0.34 28.54
CA ARG A 67 15.04 0.65 27.82
C ARG A 67 15.15 2.12 27.39
N ARG A 68 14.05 2.70 26.91
CA ARG A 68 14.02 4.09 26.42
C ARG A 68 14.15 5.11 27.56
N TYR A 69 13.57 4.82 28.72
CA TYR A 69 13.56 5.74 29.86
C TYR A 69 14.63 5.46 30.92
N ALA A 70 15.31 4.30 30.89
CA ALA A 70 16.43 3.99 31.78
C ALA A 70 17.69 4.82 31.51
N GLY A 71 17.80 5.44 30.34
CA GLY A 71 18.92 6.33 29.98
C GLY A 71 18.61 7.83 30.13
N LYS A 72 17.52 8.18 30.85
CA LYS A 72 17.10 9.56 31.09
C LYS A 72 17.30 9.96 32.54
#